data_AF-A0A167P4Z8-F1
#
_entry.id   AF-A0A167P4Z8-F1
#
_cell.length_a   1.000
_cell.length_b   1.000
_cell.length_c   1.000
_cell.angle_alpha   90.00
_cell.angle_beta   90.00
_cell.angle_gamma   90.00
#
_symmetry.space_group_name_H-M   'P 1'
#
loop_
_entity.id
_entity.type
_entity.pdbx_description
1 polymer ?
#
loop_
_entity_poly.entity_id
_entity_poly.type
_entity_poly.pdbx_seq_one_letter_code
_entity_poly.pdbx_strand_id
1 'polypeptide(L)'
;MFYYKLASSQKYIYKDNKVRFSSLILFTFTLLIACSDNSNIMGFDIEKTKAVESEWKSKIDQQIQKSNDVNELSDWFEQEGVDMRFDLPLFRIVELEKIPSLEDPKCYTSVSFSITELKEQRIESYRVSSMGVCRDQTGAFK
;
A
#
# COMPACT_ATOMS: atom_id res chain seq x y z
N MET A 1 68.91 -1.84 10.38
CA MET A 1 69.87 -2.82 9.83
C MET A 1 69.48 -3.07 8.38
N PHE A 2 70.36 -2.66 7.47
CA PHE A 2 70.50 -2.93 6.02
C PHE A 2 69.28 -2.86 5.07
N TYR A 3 69.37 -1.84 4.20
CA TYR A 3 68.87 -1.75 2.83
C TYR A 3 69.17 -3.01 2.00
N TYR A 4 68.35 -3.33 0.98
CA TYR A 4 68.77 -3.42 -0.44
C TYR A 4 67.59 -3.28 -1.41
N LYS A 5 67.95 -2.81 -2.60
CA LYS A 5 67.22 -2.26 -3.76
C LYS A 5 67.39 -3.32 -4.88
N LEU A 6 66.43 -3.66 -5.75
CA LEU A 6 66.26 -3.13 -7.13
C LEU A 6 65.47 -4.14 -8.01
N ALA A 7 64.62 -3.60 -8.91
CA ALA A 7 64.43 -3.98 -10.34
C ALA A 7 63.95 -5.42 -10.69
N SER A 8 63.22 -5.75 -11.76
CA SER A 8 62.59 -5.06 -12.91
C SER A 8 61.84 -6.13 -13.75
N SER A 9 60.81 -5.71 -14.51
CA SER A 9 60.18 -6.39 -15.67
C SER A 9 59.24 -7.57 -15.33
N GLN A 10 58.06 -7.77 -15.96
CA GLN A 10 57.67 -7.58 -17.35
C GLN A 10 56.17 -7.23 -17.52
N LYS A 11 55.87 -6.58 -18.65
CA LYS A 11 54.54 -6.26 -19.19
C LYS A 11 53.71 -7.53 -19.44
N TYR A 12 52.43 -7.51 -19.04
CA TYR A 12 51.36 -8.20 -19.76
C TYR A 12 50.16 -7.26 -19.90
N ILE A 13 49.97 -6.75 -21.11
CA ILE A 13 48.77 -6.03 -21.54
C ILE A 13 47.70 -7.10 -21.73
N TYR A 14 46.77 -7.24 -20.78
CA TYR A 14 45.58 -8.06 -20.98
C TYR A 14 44.59 -7.26 -21.82
N LYS A 15 44.41 -7.70 -23.07
CA LYS A 15 43.51 -7.11 -24.06
C LYS A 15 42.08 -7.55 -23.72
N ASP A 16 41.36 -6.71 -23.00
CA ASP A 16 39.97 -6.96 -22.61
C ASP A 16 39.04 -6.75 -23.83
N ASN A 17 38.70 -7.85 -24.50
CA ASN A 17 37.75 -7.89 -25.60
C ASN A 17 36.69 -8.95 -25.29
N LYS A 18 35.78 -8.67 -24.34
CA LYS A 18 34.57 -9.47 -24.16
C LYS A 18 33.41 -8.71 -23.50
N VAL A 19 33.02 -7.57 -24.08
CA VAL A 19 31.75 -6.90 -23.73
C VAL A 19 30.94 -6.68 -25.00
N ARG A 20 30.05 -7.62 -25.36
CA ARG A 20 28.98 -7.33 -26.35
C ARG A 20 27.82 -8.31 -26.49
N PHE A 21 27.67 -9.32 -25.62
CA PHE A 21 26.53 -10.25 -25.70
C PHE A 21 25.60 -10.27 -24.47
N SER A 22 25.90 -9.47 -23.43
CA SER A 22 25.16 -9.49 -22.15
C SER A 22 24.02 -8.45 -22.08
N SER A 23 24.16 -7.29 -22.73
CA SER A 23 23.14 -6.23 -22.61
C SER A 23 21.81 -6.52 -23.32
N LEU A 24 21.80 -7.27 -24.43
CA LEU A 24 20.56 -7.57 -25.18
C LEU A 24 19.65 -8.56 -24.44
N ILE A 25 20.23 -9.49 -23.68
CA ILE A 25 19.48 -10.43 -22.84
C ILE A 25 18.89 -9.70 -21.64
N LEU A 26 19.64 -8.77 -21.03
CA LEU A 26 19.11 -7.97 -19.92
C LEU A 26 17.96 -7.05 -20.35
N PHE A 27 18.06 -6.42 -21.53
CA PHE A 27 16.99 -5.56 -22.08
C PHE A 27 15.72 -6.33 -22.49
N THR A 28 15.85 -7.58 -22.92
CA THR A 28 14.69 -8.42 -23.24
C THR A 28 13.99 -8.91 -21.98
N PHE A 29 14.74 -9.24 -20.93
CA PHE A 29 14.16 -9.57 -19.62
C PHE A 29 13.46 -8.37 -18.96
N THR A 30 13.97 -7.15 -19.08
CA THR A 30 13.29 -5.97 -18.52
C THR A 30 11.99 -5.62 -19.26
N LEU A 31 11.90 -5.86 -20.57
CA LEU A 31 10.66 -5.67 -21.33
C LEU A 31 9.58 -6.72 -20.98
N LEU A 32 9.97 -7.95 -20.66
CA LEU A 32 9.02 -9.01 -20.28
C LEU A 32 8.44 -8.81 -18.87
N ILE A 33 9.21 -8.23 -17.94
CA ILE A 33 8.73 -7.96 -16.58
C ILE A 33 7.81 -6.71 -16.56
N ALA A 34 7.97 -5.78 -17.49
CA ALA A 34 7.17 -4.55 -17.57
C ALA A 34 5.74 -4.73 -18.13
N CYS A 35 5.32 -5.95 -18.50
CA CYS A 35 3.96 -6.22 -19.03
C CYS A 35 3.09 -7.05 -18.08
N SER A 36 3.55 -7.37 -16.87
CA SER A 36 2.75 -8.11 -15.88
C SER A 36 1.96 -7.16 -14.98
N ASP A 37 1.20 -6.25 -15.56
CA ASP A 37 0.22 -5.41 -14.85
C ASP A 37 -1.06 -6.21 -14.57
N ASN A 38 -0.94 -7.39 -13.96
CA ASN A 38 -2.13 -8.03 -13.40
C ASN A 38 -2.33 -7.45 -12.00
N SER A 39 -2.94 -6.26 -11.94
CA SER A 39 -3.32 -5.56 -10.71
C SER A 39 -4.34 -6.33 -9.88
N ASN A 40 -4.84 -7.46 -10.38
CA ASN A 40 -5.78 -8.35 -9.70
C ASN A 40 -5.03 -9.51 -9.02
N ILE A 41 -4.83 -9.41 -7.71
CA ILE A 41 -4.30 -10.49 -6.89
C ILE A 41 -5.49 -11.21 -6.28
N MET A 42 -5.68 -12.50 -6.59
CA MET A 42 -6.77 -13.33 -6.06
C MET A 42 -8.17 -12.71 -6.27
N GLY A 43 -8.40 -12.09 -7.43
CA GLY A 43 -9.67 -11.46 -7.77
C GLY A 43 -9.99 -10.14 -7.05
N PHE A 44 -9.07 -9.60 -6.25
CA PHE A 44 -9.22 -8.27 -5.65
C PHE A 44 -8.67 -7.19 -6.59
N ASP A 45 -9.48 -6.18 -6.87
CA ASP A 45 -9.08 -5.02 -7.67
C ASP A 45 -8.23 -4.06 -6.83
N ILE A 46 -6.91 -4.24 -6.88
CA ILE A 46 -5.96 -3.48 -6.07
C ILE A 46 -5.85 -2.03 -6.55
N GLU A 47 -5.98 -1.77 -7.85
CA GLU A 47 -5.92 -0.42 -8.41
C GLU A 47 -7.12 0.40 -7.95
N LYS A 48 -8.33 -0.15 -8.09
CA LYS A 48 -9.54 0.49 -7.59
C LYS A 48 -9.48 0.67 -6.07
N THR A 49 -8.98 -0.32 -5.34
CA THR A 49 -8.78 -0.22 -3.89
C THR A 49 -7.87 0.95 -3.53
N LYS A 50 -6.70 1.06 -4.17
CA LYS A 50 -5.77 2.17 -3.93
C LYS A 50 -6.38 3.52 -4.27
N ALA A 51 -7.15 3.60 -5.36
CA ALA A 51 -7.83 4.82 -5.75
C ALA A 51 -8.83 5.27 -4.67
N VAL A 52 -9.71 4.36 -4.23
CA VAL A 52 -10.69 4.62 -3.17
C VAL A 52 -10.02 4.98 -1.85
N GLU A 53 -8.99 4.23 -1.44
CA GLU A 53 -8.22 4.52 -0.21
C GLU A 53 -7.60 5.93 -0.26
N SER A 54 -7.02 6.30 -1.41
CA SER A 54 -6.40 7.61 -1.60
C SER A 54 -7.41 8.77 -1.63
N GLU A 55 -8.58 8.55 -2.24
CA GLU A 55 -9.65 9.53 -2.31
C GLU A 55 -10.19 9.81 -0.91
N TRP A 56 -10.53 8.76 -0.16
CA TRP A 56 -11.00 8.89 1.22
C TRP A 56 -9.95 9.55 2.12
N LYS A 57 -8.70 9.14 2.01
CA LYS A 57 -7.60 9.78 2.75
C LYS A 57 -7.54 11.27 2.46
N SER A 58 -7.63 11.70 1.20
CA SER A 58 -7.62 13.11 0.84
C SER A 58 -8.82 13.88 1.43
N LYS A 59 -10.03 13.31 1.41
CA LYS A 59 -11.23 13.96 1.99
C LYS A 59 -11.10 14.12 3.50
N ILE A 60 -10.65 13.06 4.18
CA ILE A 60 -10.45 13.03 5.64
C ILE A 60 -9.34 14.00 6.05
N ASP A 61 -8.22 14.05 5.32
CA ASP A 61 -7.15 15.02 5.55
C ASP A 61 -7.67 16.47 5.47
N GLN A 62 -8.48 16.78 4.45
CA GLN A 62 -9.09 18.10 4.31
C GLN A 62 -10.06 18.43 5.45
N GLN A 63 -10.83 17.44 5.93
CA GLN A 63 -11.74 17.64 7.04
C GLN A 63 -11.00 17.84 8.37
N ILE A 64 -9.99 17.02 8.65
CA ILE A 64 -9.16 17.12 9.86
C ILE A 64 -8.36 18.43 9.90
N GLN A 65 -7.96 18.94 8.73
CA GLN A 65 -7.30 20.25 8.64
C GLN A 65 -8.23 21.40 9.04
N LYS A 66 -9.54 21.29 8.77
CA LYS A 66 -10.54 22.28 9.20
C LYS A 66 -10.83 22.14 10.70
N SER A 67 -11.01 20.91 11.16
CA SER A 67 -11.26 20.61 12.56
C SER A 67 -10.84 19.18 12.88
N ASN A 68 -10.05 19.03 13.93
CA ASN A 68 -9.62 17.73 14.42
C ASN A 68 -10.44 17.24 15.64
N ASP A 69 -11.66 17.78 15.81
CA ASP A 69 -12.62 17.28 16.78
C ASP A 69 -13.31 15.99 16.28
N VAL A 70 -13.39 14.99 17.14
CA VAL A 70 -13.95 13.68 16.79
C VAL A 70 -15.46 13.68 16.56
N ASN A 71 -16.20 14.58 17.22
CA ASN A 71 -17.64 14.68 17.03
C ASN A 71 -17.95 15.38 15.70
N GLU A 72 -17.21 16.43 15.35
CA GLU A 72 -17.36 17.08 14.05
C GLU A 72 -16.99 16.16 12.88
N LEU A 73 -15.98 15.29 13.08
CA LEU A 73 -15.67 14.24 12.11
C LEU A 73 -16.80 13.21 12.01
N SER A 74 -17.44 12.86 13.13
CA SER A 74 -18.60 11.97 13.18
C SER A 74 -19.75 12.51 12.35
N ASP A 75 -20.14 13.75 12.60
CA ASP A 75 -21.21 14.42 11.87
C ASP A 75 -20.89 14.53 10.37
N TRP A 76 -19.62 14.75 10.01
CA TRP A 76 -19.19 14.76 8.62
C TRP A 76 -19.32 13.38 7.94
N PHE A 77 -18.95 12.29 8.62
CA PHE A 77 -19.12 10.95 8.08
C PHE A 77 -20.61 10.61 7.88
N GLU A 78 -21.49 11.01 8.80
CA GLU A 78 -22.94 10.85 8.63
C GLU A 78 -23.45 11.60 7.39
N GLN A 79 -22.93 12.80 7.11
CA GLN A 79 -23.28 13.57 5.91
C GLN A 79 -22.80 12.91 4.62
N GLU A 80 -21.64 12.25 4.65
CA GLU A 80 -21.14 11.43 3.54
C GLU A 80 -21.89 10.08 3.40
N GLY A 81 -22.86 9.80 4.28
CA GLY A 81 -23.65 8.56 4.28
C GLY A 81 -22.89 7.34 4.78
N VAL A 82 -21.81 7.56 5.55
CA VAL A 82 -21.00 6.50 6.14
C VAL A 82 -21.50 6.21 7.56
N ASP A 83 -21.89 4.96 7.80
CA ASP A 83 -22.38 4.53 9.12
C ASP A 83 -21.23 4.31 10.10
N MET A 84 -21.33 4.93 11.27
CA MET A 84 -20.24 4.98 12.25
C MET A 84 -20.41 3.91 13.32
N ARG A 85 -19.58 2.85 13.26
CA ARG A 85 -19.60 1.76 14.25
C ARG A 85 -18.54 2.00 15.32
N PHE A 86 -18.85 2.86 16.30
CA PHE A 86 -18.03 3.03 17.51
C PHE A 86 -18.33 1.96 18.58
N ASP A 87 -18.57 0.72 18.16
CA ASP A 87 -19.05 -0.35 19.05
C ASP A 87 -17.98 -0.91 19.99
N LEU A 88 -16.70 -0.54 19.80
CA LEU A 88 -15.60 -0.98 20.65
C LEU A 88 -14.85 0.20 21.31
N PRO A 89 -14.69 0.21 22.65
CA PRO A 89 -14.05 1.30 23.40
C PRO A 89 -12.60 1.62 22.99
N LEU A 90 -11.94 0.69 22.30
CA LEU A 90 -10.53 0.79 21.88
C LEU A 90 -10.36 0.93 20.36
N PHE A 91 -11.41 0.73 19.56
CA PHE A 91 -11.31 0.72 18.11
C PHE A 91 -12.46 1.53 17.52
N ARG A 92 -12.13 2.77 17.15
CA ARG A 92 -13.02 3.66 16.40
C ARG A 92 -12.86 3.35 14.91
N ILE A 93 -13.38 2.20 14.47
CA ILE A 93 -13.27 1.75 13.07
C ILE A 93 -14.57 2.06 12.33
N VAL A 94 -14.45 2.72 11.19
CA VAL A 94 -15.56 3.09 10.33
C VAL A 94 -15.35 2.42 8.97
N GLU A 95 -16.33 1.65 8.49
CA GLU A 95 -16.28 1.08 7.15
C GLU A 95 -16.70 2.16 6.14
N LEU A 96 -15.77 2.61 5.32
CA LEU A 96 -15.98 3.70 4.36
C LEU A 96 -16.65 3.18 3.09
N GLU A 97 -16.13 2.07 2.56
CA GLU A 97 -16.59 1.53 1.28
C GLU A 97 -16.26 0.04 1.15
N LYS A 98 -17.11 -0.68 0.41
CA LYS A 98 -16.89 -2.07 0.01
C LYS A 98 -16.66 -2.15 -1.49
N ILE A 99 -15.52 -2.72 -1.88
CA ILE A 99 -15.17 -2.95 -3.28
C ILE A 99 -15.37 -4.44 -3.57
N PRO A 100 -16.39 -4.84 -4.35
CA PRO A 100 -16.62 -6.25 -4.65
C PRO A 100 -15.44 -6.83 -5.43
N SER A 101 -15.10 -8.09 -5.15
CA SER A 101 -14.13 -8.83 -5.95
C SER A 101 -14.66 -9.03 -7.38
N LEU A 102 -13.73 -9.06 -8.34
CA LEU A 102 -14.03 -9.32 -9.75
C LEU A 102 -14.24 -10.81 -10.05
N GLU A 103 -13.72 -11.70 -9.20
CA GLU A 103 -13.72 -13.16 -9.43
C GLU A 103 -14.68 -13.91 -8.50
N ASP A 104 -14.74 -13.56 -7.20
CA ASP A 104 -15.61 -14.24 -6.23
C ASP A 104 -16.63 -13.26 -5.62
N PRO A 105 -17.94 -13.41 -5.89
CA PRO A 105 -18.97 -12.53 -5.34
C PRO A 105 -19.07 -12.55 -3.80
N LYS A 106 -18.43 -13.52 -3.13
CA LYS A 106 -18.37 -13.62 -1.67
C LYS A 106 -17.19 -12.86 -1.07
N CYS A 107 -16.27 -12.41 -1.90
CA CYS A 107 -15.11 -11.63 -1.51
C CYS A 107 -15.30 -10.15 -1.85
N TYR A 108 -14.81 -9.29 -0.97
CA TYR A 108 -14.76 -7.85 -1.19
C TYR A 108 -13.59 -7.25 -0.42
N THR A 109 -13.07 -6.13 -0.90
CA THR A 109 -12.16 -5.30 -0.11
C THR A 109 -12.97 -4.33 0.72
N SER A 110 -12.75 -4.34 2.04
CA SER A 110 -13.28 -3.35 2.97
C SER A 110 -12.27 -2.22 3.13
N VAL A 111 -12.64 -1.00 2.77
CA VAL A 111 -11.87 0.20 3.07
C VAL A 111 -12.39 0.77 4.38
N SER A 112 -11.49 1.06 5.32
CA SER A 112 -11.84 1.45 6.68
C SER A 112 -11.00 2.62 7.16
N PHE A 113 -11.64 3.51 7.93
CA PHE A 113 -10.99 4.54 8.71
C PHE A 113 -10.85 4.08 10.15
N SER A 114 -9.74 4.39 10.80
CA SER A 114 -9.49 4.07 12.20
C SER A 114 -8.75 5.21 12.90
N ILE A 115 -9.19 5.57 14.10
CA ILE A 115 -8.47 6.53 14.95
C ILE A 115 -7.41 5.76 15.74
N THR A 116 -6.14 6.13 15.56
CA THR A 116 -5.01 5.45 16.22
C THR A 116 -4.60 6.15 17.52
N GLU A 117 -4.78 7.46 17.60
CA GLU A 117 -4.55 8.24 18.82
C GLU A 117 -5.59 9.35 18.94
N LEU A 118 -6.25 9.39 20.10
CA LEU A 118 -7.21 10.40 20.47
C LEU A 118 -6.84 10.97 21.85
N LYS A 119 -6.74 12.29 21.94
CA LYS A 119 -6.55 13.01 23.20
C LYS A 119 -7.82 13.77 23.51
N GLU A 120 -8.56 13.32 24.52
CA GLU A 120 -9.87 13.85 24.87
C GLU A 120 -10.84 13.74 23.69
N GLN A 121 -11.11 14.84 22.98
CA GLN A 121 -11.94 14.90 21.77
C GLN A 121 -11.13 15.20 20.50
N ARG A 122 -9.81 15.39 20.64
CA ARG A 122 -8.92 15.74 19.55
C ARG A 122 -8.28 14.51 18.92
N ILE A 123 -8.40 14.41 17.61
CA ILE A 123 -7.73 13.41 16.77
C ILE A 123 -6.28 13.82 16.58
N GLU A 124 -5.36 12.98 17.05
CA GLU A 124 -3.92 13.19 16.92
C GLU A 124 -3.35 12.37 15.76
N SER A 125 -3.84 11.13 15.60
CA SER A 125 -3.46 10.29 14.48
C SER A 125 -4.59 9.34 14.07
N TYR A 126 -4.61 9.00 12.79
CA TYR A 126 -5.59 8.12 12.19
C TYR A 126 -4.95 7.30 11.06
N ARG A 127 -5.64 6.26 10.61
CA ARG A 127 -5.28 5.43 9.48
C ARG A 127 -6.49 5.12 8.63
N VAL A 128 -6.36 5.28 7.31
CA VAL A 128 -7.22 4.63 6.33
C VAL A 128 -6.50 3.37 5.87
N SER A 129 -7.19 2.24 5.86
CA SER A 129 -6.62 0.96 5.43
C SER A 129 -7.67 0.09 4.75
N SER A 130 -7.20 -0.72 3.80
CA SER A 130 -7.99 -1.71 3.09
C SER A 130 -7.67 -3.14 3.52
N MET A 131 -8.68 -4.01 3.58
CA MET A 131 -8.54 -5.43 3.91
C MET A 131 -9.48 -6.28 3.07
N GLY A 132 -8.95 -7.35 2.47
CA GLY A 132 -9.76 -8.34 1.75
C GLY A 132 -10.57 -9.21 2.73
N VAL A 133 -11.86 -9.33 2.51
CA VAL A 133 -12.80 -10.11 3.33
C VAL A 133 -13.54 -11.08 2.41
N CYS A 134 -13.56 -12.36 2.76
CA CYS A 134 -14.33 -13.38 2.06
C CYS A 134 -15.29 -14.06 3.05
N ARG A 135 -16.59 -14.07 2.75
CA ARG A 135 -17.58 -14.78 3.58
C ARG A 135 -17.71 -16.24 3.15
N ASP A 136 -17.68 -17.16 4.11
CA ASP A 136 -18.06 -18.55 3.86
C ASP A 136 -19.59 -18.73 3.86
N GLN A 137 -20.05 -19.89 3.38
CA GLN A 137 -21.49 -20.22 3.26
C GLN A 137 -22.21 -20.32 4.61
N THR A 138 -21.48 -20.31 5.73
CA THR A 138 -22.01 -20.44 7.10
C THR A 138 -22.19 -19.10 7.81
N GLY A 139 -21.79 -17.97 7.19
CA GLY A 139 -21.89 -16.65 7.80
C GLY A 139 -20.90 -16.42 8.95
N ALA A 140 -19.87 -17.26 9.07
CA ALA A 140 -18.83 -17.13 10.07
C ALA A 140 -17.62 -16.39 9.49
N PHE A 141 -17.08 -15.43 10.24
CA PHE A 141 -15.79 -14.82 9.93
C PHE A 141 -14.69 -15.84 10.26
N LYS A 142 -13.80 -16.12 9.30
CA LYS A 142 -12.68 -17.03 9.48
C LYS A 142 -11.36 -16.28 9.47
#